data_AF-A0A5J5TVE3-F1
#
_entry.id   AF-A0A5J5TVE3-F1
#
_cell.length_a   1.000
_cell.length_b   1.000
_cell.length_c   1.000
_cell.angle_alpha   90.00
_cell.angle_beta   90.00
_cell.angle_gamma   90.00
#
_symmetry.space_group_name_H-M   'P 1'
#
loop_
_entity.id
_entity.type
_entity.pdbx_description
1 polymer ?
#
loop_
_entity_poly.entity_id
_entity_poly.type
_entity_poly.pdbx_seq_one_letter_code
_entity_poly.pdbx_strand_id
1 'polypeptide(L)'
;MESHQAGKLDTSGTAKAIISCFQKLGVSFDMDQIQMIRDPKQQIEMVGVPEEHLSGHAFHLYHLTSPDQTVSFEFQHNVCGRSIYAEGTVDAILFLAKKVKSKADK
;
A
#
# COMPACT_ATOMS: atom_id res chain seq x y z
N MET A 1 3.88 -9.28 -0.72
CA MET A 1 2.58 -9.59 -1.37
C MET A 1 1.77 -8.31 -1.52
N GLU A 2 0.99 -8.17 -2.60
CA GLU A 2 -0.04 -7.14 -2.71
C GLU A 2 -1.34 -7.68 -3.30
N SER A 3 -2.45 -7.07 -2.90
CA SER A 3 -3.79 -7.35 -3.43
C SER A 3 -4.48 -6.04 -3.80
N HIS A 4 -4.97 -5.99 -5.03
CA HIS A 4 -5.72 -4.90 -5.65
C HIS A 4 -6.83 -5.51 -6.52
N GLN A 5 -7.70 -4.69 -7.08
CA GLN A 5 -8.78 -5.13 -7.97
C GLN A 5 -8.24 -6.01 -9.13
N ALA A 6 -9.03 -6.99 -9.56
CA ALA A 6 -8.63 -7.96 -10.58
C ALA A 6 -8.13 -7.32 -11.91
N GLY A 7 -8.70 -6.18 -12.30
CA GLY A 7 -8.31 -5.44 -13.50
C GLY A 7 -7.00 -4.65 -13.39
N LYS A 8 -6.40 -4.56 -12.20
CA LYS A 8 -5.13 -3.84 -12.01
C LYS A 8 -3.96 -4.76 -12.33
N LEU A 9 -3.40 -4.56 -13.53
CA LEU A 9 -2.34 -5.40 -14.10
C LEU A 9 -0.94 -5.04 -13.60
N ASP A 10 -0.74 -3.81 -13.12
CA ASP A 10 0.55 -3.31 -12.68
C ASP A 10 0.71 -3.39 -11.16
N THR A 11 1.95 -3.61 -10.74
CA THR A 11 2.34 -3.50 -9.33
C THR A 11 2.18 -2.07 -8.85
N SER A 12 1.63 -1.90 -7.65
CA SER A 12 1.48 -0.61 -7.00
C SER A 12 2.78 0.20 -6.96
N GLY A 13 2.73 1.46 -7.41
CA GLY A 13 3.85 2.39 -7.29
C GLY A 13 4.33 2.57 -5.84
N THR A 14 3.40 2.55 -4.88
CA THR A 14 3.73 2.57 -3.44
C THR A 14 4.52 1.32 -3.02
N ALA A 15 4.17 0.14 -3.55
CA ALA A 15 4.93 -1.08 -3.27
C ALA A 15 6.35 -0.99 -3.82
N LYS A 16 6.51 -0.54 -5.07
CA LYS A 16 7.83 -0.36 -5.70
C LYS A 16 8.71 0.59 -4.89
N ALA A 17 8.15 1.70 -4.41
CA ALA A 17 8.88 2.66 -3.58
C ALA A 17 9.33 2.05 -2.24
N ILE A 18 8.46 1.31 -1.55
CA ILE A 18 8.80 0.64 -0.28
C ILE A 18 9.86 -0.44 -0.49
N ILE A 19 9.75 -1.26 -1.53
CA ILE A 19 10.75 -2.28 -1.85
C ILE A 19 12.11 -1.63 -2.17
N SER A 20 12.11 -0.51 -2.89
CA SER A 20 13.35 0.26 -3.12
C SER A 20 14.00 0.73 -1.81
N CYS A 21 13.21 1.06 -0.78
CA CYS A 21 13.76 1.36 0.55
C CYS A 21 14.41 0.12 1.19
N PHE A 22 13.80 -1.06 1.10
CA PHE A 22 14.42 -2.29 1.61
C PHE A 22 15.69 -2.68 0.84
N GLN A 23 15.73 -2.48 -0.47
CA GLN A 23 16.94 -2.66 -1.27
C GLN A 23 18.07 -1.74 -0.81
N LYS A 24 17.77 -0.47 -0.51
CA LYS A 24 18.74 0.47 0.09
C LYS A 24 19.23 0.04 1.47
N LEU A 25 18.42 -0.70 2.22
CA LEU A 25 18.79 -1.31 3.50
C LEU A 25 19.59 -2.62 3.35
N GLY A 26 19.87 -3.05 2.12
CA GLY A 26 20.69 -4.23 1.83
C GLY A 26 19.92 -5.50 1.47
N VAL A 27 18.59 -5.43 1.31
CA VAL A 27 17.77 -6.58 0.90
C VAL A 27 17.93 -6.84 -0.60
N SER A 28 18.28 -8.07 -0.99
CA SER A 28 18.24 -8.51 -2.38
C SER A 28 16.84 -8.99 -2.74
N PHE A 29 16.12 -8.21 -3.56
CA PHE A 29 14.75 -8.53 -3.99
C PHE A 29 14.51 -8.00 -5.40
N ASP A 30 13.98 -8.82 -6.30
CA ASP A 30 13.56 -8.41 -7.64
C ASP A 30 12.05 -8.09 -7.65
N MET A 31 11.67 -7.04 -8.38
CA MET A 31 10.29 -6.55 -8.44
C MET A 31 9.35 -7.56 -9.12
N ASP A 32 9.87 -8.48 -9.93
CA ASP A 32 9.09 -9.57 -10.53
C ASP A 32 8.66 -10.63 -9.49
N GLN A 33 9.33 -10.70 -8.34
CA GLN A 33 9.01 -11.61 -7.23
C GLN A 33 7.78 -11.15 -6.43
N ILE A 34 7.21 -10.00 -6.75
CA ILE A 34 6.03 -9.48 -6.05
C ILE A 34 4.83 -10.35 -6.37
N GLN A 35 4.34 -11.06 -5.35
CA GLN A 35 3.10 -11.82 -5.44
C GLN A 35 1.89 -10.87 -5.54
N MET A 36 1.33 -10.79 -6.74
CA MET A 36 0.13 -10.02 -7.07
C MET A 36 -1.11 -10.91 -6.95
N ILE A 37 -1.85 -10.78 -5.85
CA ILE A 37 -3.09 -11.53 -5.64
C ILE A 37 -4.24 -10.77 -6.30
N ARG A 38 -4.86 -11.41 -7.29
CA ARG A 38 -5.96 -10.86 -8.10
C ARG A 38 -7.17 -11.78 -8.17
N ASP A 39 -7.01 -13.05 -7.83
CA ASP A 39 -8.11 -14.00 -7.75
C ASP A 39 -9.04 -13.67 -6.57
N PRO A 40 -10.33 -13.38 -6.79
CA PRO A 40 -11.24 -12.95 -5.72
C PRO A 40 -11.34 -13.91 -4.54
N LYS A 41 -11.25 -15.23 -4.79
CA LYS A 41 -11.30 -16.22 -3.71
C LYS A 41 -10.05 -16.13 -2.84
N GLN A 42 -8.86 -16.07 -3.44
CA GLN A 42 -7.62 -15.84 -2.69
C GLN A 42 -7.63 -14.49 -1.96
N GLN A 43 -8.22 -13.45 -2.54
CA GLN A 43 -8.33 -12.15 -1.90
C GLN A 43 -9.17 -12.20 -0.62
N ILE A 44 -10.28 -12.94 -0.62
CA ILE A 44 -11.11 -13.14 0.58
C ILE A 44 -10.42 -14.08 1.56
N GLU A 45 -10.08 -15.29 1.13
CA GLU A 45 -9.70 -16.40 2.01
C GLU A 45 -8.27 -16.27 2.56
N MET A 46 -7.32 -15.82 1.73
CA MET A 46 -5.90 -15.74 2.09
C MET A 46 -5.50 -14.33 2.54
N VAL A 47 -5.97 -13.30 1.83
CA VAL A 47 -5.57 -11.91 2.11
C VAL A 47 -6.49 -11.24 3.14
N GLY A 48 -7.71 -11.75 3.32
CA GLY A 48 -8.68 -11.19 4.27
C GLY A 48 -9.36 -9.91 3.78
N VAL A 49 -9.49 -9.73 2.46
CA VAL A 49 -10.24 -8.59 1.88
C VAL A 49 -11.74 -8.84 2.09
N PRO A 50 -12.49 -7.92 2.71
CA PRO A 50 -13.94 -8.02 2.81
C PRO A 50 -14.59 -8.09 1.43
N GLU A 51 -15.58 -8.96 1.25
CA GLU A 51 -16.23 -9.20 -0.05
C GLU A 51 -16.78 -7.91 -0.70
N GLU A 52 -17.37 -7.03 0.11
CA GLU A 52 -17.89 -5.72 -0.30
C GLU A 52 -16.81 -4.75 -0.85
N HIS A 53 -15.53 -5.01 -0.55
CA HIS A 53 -14.40 -4.19 -0.93
C HIS A 53 -13.53 -4.79 -2.05
N LEU A 54 -13.88 -5.94 -2.62
CA LEU A 54 -13.12 -6.58 -3.72
C LEU A 54 -12.94 -5.67 -4.96
N SER A 55 -13.91 -4.80 -5.21
CA SER A 55 -13.87 -3.84 -6.32
C SER A 55 -13.08 -2.56 -5.97
N GLY A 56 -12.53 -2.47 -4.76
CA GLY A 56 -12.09 -1.22 -4.17
C GLY A 56 -11.23 -1.43 -2.93
N HIS A 57 -10.02 -2.00 -3.08
CA HIS A 57 -9.08 -2.19 -1.98
C HIS A 57 -7.63 -2.03 -2.42
N ALA A 58 -6.74 -1.87 -1.43
CA ALA A 58 -5.30 -1.96 -1.58
C ALA A 58 -4.70 -2.58 -0.31
N PHE A 59 -4.30 -3.86 -0.38
CA PHE A 59 -3.74 -4.60 0.75
C PHE A 59 -2.31 -4.98 0.42
N HIS A 60 -1.41 -4.79 1.37
CA HIS A 60 0.03 -4.95 1.16
C HIS A 60 0.67 -5.53 2.40
N LEU A 61 1.49 -6.55 2.21
CA LEU A 61 2.29 -7.18 3.25
C LEU A 61 3.74 -7.27 2.79
N TYR A 62 4.64 -6.72 3.60
CA TYR A 62 6.09 -6.84 3.45
C TYR A 62 6.63 -7.65 4.62
N HIS A 63 7.26 -8.77 4.31
CA HIS A 63 7.81 -9.70 5.29
C HIS A 63 9.31 -9.82 5.08
N LEU A 64 10.08 -9.56 6.14
CA LEU A 64 11.52 -9.69 6.17
C LEU A 64 11.89 -10.75 7.19
N THR A 65 12.83 -11.63 6.82
CA THR A 65 13.31 -12.70 7.69
C THR A 65 14.83 -12.68 7.71
N SER A 66 15.44 -12.84 8.89
CA SER A 66 16.90 -12.94 9.02
C SER A 66 17.42 -14.23 8.36
N PRO A 67 18.70 -14.27 7.92
CA PRO A 67 19.26 -15.47 7.29
C PRO A 67 19.21 -16.74 8.14
N ASP A 68 19.31 -16.61 9.46
CA ASP A 68 19.20 -17.70 10.44
C ASP A 68 17.75 -18.03 10.84
N GLN A 69 16.78 -17.32 10.26
CA GLN A 69 15.34 -17.48 10.46
C GLN A 69 14.83 -17.19 11.88
N THR A 70 15.64 -16.56 12.73
CA THR A 70 15.26 -16.28 14.13
C THR A 70 14.55 -14.95 14.32
N VAL A 71 14.62 -14.03 13.34
CA VAL A 71 14.01 -12.71 13.40
C VAL A 71 13.08 -12.49 12.22
N SER A 72 11.88 -12.00 12.50
CA SER A 72 10.85 -11.67 11.52
C SER A 72 10.35 -10.23 11.72
N PHE A 73 10.25 -9.46 10.64
CA PHE A 73 9.57 -8.17 10.63
C PHE A 73 8.45 -8.19 9.59
N GLU A 74 7.28 -7.69 9.98
CA GLU A 74 6.13 -7.58 9.10
C GLU A 74 5.59 -6.15 9.10
N PHE A 75 5.36 -5.62 7.91
CA PHE A 75 4.73 -4.32 7.70
C PHE A 75 3.49 -4.54 6.83
N GLN A 76 2.33 -4.13 7.35
CA GLN A 76 1.06 -4.29 6.66
C GLN A 76 0.27 -2.99 6.65
N HIS A 77 -0.36 -2.70 5.52
CA HIS A 77 -1.31 -1.60 5.38
C HIS A 77 -2.43 -2.03 4.43
N ASN A 78 -3.66 -1.91 4.92
CA ASN A 78 -4.86 -2.40 4.25
C ASN A 78 -5.86 -1.26 4.12
N VAL A 79 -6.24 -0.96 2.89
CA VAL A 79 -7.21 0.08 2.58
C VAL A 79 -8.45 -0.57 1.99
N CYS A 80 -9.59 -0.27 2.61
CA CYS A 80 -10.93 -0.61 2.11
C CYS A 80 -11.61 0.64 1.56
N GLY A 81 -12.14 0.55 0.35
CA GLY A 81 -12.83 1.63 -0.32
C GLY A 81 -11.93 2.83 -0.63
N ARG A 82 -12.47 4.04 -0.44
CA ARG A 82 -11.83 5.29 -0.86
C ARG A 82 -11.69 6.33 0.26
N SER A 83 -12.09 5.99 1.48
CA SER A 83 -12.20 6.93 2.59
C SER A 83 -10.86 7.64 2.88
N ILE A 84 -9.76 6.89 2.98
CA ILE A 84 -8.43 7.46 3.25
C ILE A 84 -8.00 8.52 2.22
N TYR A 85 -8.41 8.38 0.97
CA TYR A 85 -8.10 9.34 -0.08
C TYR A 85 -9.00 10.58 0.01
N ALA A 86 -10.27 10.41 0.36
CA ALA A 86 -11.19 11.51 0.58
C ALA A 86 -10.74 12.38 1.76
N GLU A 87 -10.46 11.76 2.91
CA GLU A 87 -9.99 12.46 4.11
C GLU A 87 -8.64 13.16 3.87
N GLY A 88 -7.68 12.47 3.24
CA GLY A 88 -6.40 13.09 2.90
C GLY A 88 -6.53 14.27 1.93
N THR A 89 -7.55 14.26 1.06
CA THR A 89 -7.85 15.40 0.17
C THR A 89 -8.41 16.58 0.97
N VAL A 90 -9.29 16.34 1.95
CA VAL A 90 -9.79 17.38 2.87
C VAL A 90 -8.64 18.01 3.63
N ASP A 91 -7.72 17.20 4.18
CA ASP A 91 -6.52 17.69 4.87
C ASP A 91 -5.66 18.58 3.96
N ALA A 92 -5.44 18.15 2.71
CA ALA A 92 -4.67 18.92 1.74
C ALA A 92 -5.34 20.26 1.38
N ILE A 93 -6.67 20.30 1.29
CA ILE A 93 -7.45 21.52 1.06
C ILE A 93 -7.29 22.48 2.25
N LEU A 94 -7.43 21.98 3.49
CA LEU A 94 -7.24 22.79 4.70
C LEU A 94 -5.82 23.35 4.78
N PHE A 95 -4.81 22.52 4.47
CA PHE A 95 -3.43 22.95 4.37
C PHE A 95 -3.27 24.08 3.34
N LEU A 96 -3.82 23.91 2.14
CA LEU A 96 -3.71 24.90 1.07
C LEU A 96 -4.41 26.21 1.43
N ALA A 97 -5.63 26.15 1.98
CA ALA A 97 -6.38 27.32 2.43
C ALA A 97 -5.60 28.14 3.46
N LYS A 98 -4.95 27.47 4.42
CA LYS A 98 -4.07 28.13 5.40
C LYS A 98 -2.87 28.81 4.72
N LYS A 99 -2.25 28.16 3.73
CA LYS A 99 -1.12 28.75 2.98
C LYS A 99 -1.54 29.98 2.19
N VAL A 100 -2.70 29.95 1.52
CA VAL A 100 -3.24 31.10 0.77
C VAL A 100 -3.51 32.27 1.72
N LYS A 101 -4.21 32.04 2.84
CA LYS A 101 -4.49 33.09 3.83
C LYS A 101 -3.20 33.71 4.37
N SER A 102 -2.22 32.89 4.77
CA SER A 102 -0.93 33.39 5.27
C SER A 102 -0.09 34.19 4.27
N LYS A 103 -0.35 34.02 2.96
CA LYS A 103 0.28 34.83 1.90
C LYS A 103 -0.47 36.13 1.61
N ALA A 104 -1.78 36.17 1.85
CA ALA A 104 -2.59 37.38 1.70
C ALA A 104 -2.42 38.35 2.89
N ASP A 105 -2.09 37.82 4.07
CA ASP A 105 -1.82 38.61 5.29
C ASP A 105 -0.38 39.16 5.36
N LYS A 106 0.44 38.98 4.32
CA LYS A 106 1.82 39.50 4.19
C LYS A 106 1.89 40.56 3.11
#